data_AF-M4Z4F9-F1
#
_entry.id   AF-M4Z4F9-F1
#
_cell.length_a   1.000
_cell.length_b   1.000
_cell.length_c   1.000
_cell.angle_alpha   90.00
_cell.angle_beta   90.00
_cell.angle_gamma   90.00
#
_symmetry.space_group_name_H-M   'P 1'
#
loop_
_entity.id
_entity.type
_entity.pdbx_description
1 polymer ?
#
loop_
_entity_poly.entity_id
_entity_poly.type
_entity_poly.pdbx_seq_one_letter_code
_entity_poly.pdbx_strand_id
1 'polypeptide(L)' 'MRSIAFSDFLIGLGILFVLEGLMFAASPEWMRRAMKTAMTTPDNVLRAVGIGSAVAGLVLIWVIRRPI' A
#
# COMPACT_ATOMS: atom_id res chain seq x y z
N MET A 1 -17.44 -11.55 -20.56
CA MET A 1 -16.45 -10.53 -20.15
C MET A 1 -15.92 -10.96 -18.79
N ARG A 2 -14.74 -11.57 -18.75
CA ARG A 2 -14.25 -12.33 -17.58
C ARG A 2 -13.92 -11.39 -16.41
N SER A 3 -14.32 -11.81 -15.21
CA SER A 3 -14.20 -11.18 -13.88
C SER A 3 -12.76 -10.86 -13.39
N ILE A 4 -11.83 -10.58 -14.30
CA ILE A 4 -10.39 -10.48 -14.02
C ILE A 4 -10.09 -9.35 -13.02
N ALA A 5 -10.83 -8.23 -13.10
CA ALA A 5 -10.61 -7.08 -12.21
C ALA A 5 -10.83 -7.39 -10.72
N PHE A 6 -11.82 -8.23 -10.37
CA PHE A 6 -12.10 -8.53 -8.96
C PHE A 6 -11.07 -9.51 -8.38
N SER A 7 -10.64 -10.49 -9.17
CA SER A 7 -9.56 -11.40 -8.77
C SER A 7 -8.23 -10.66 -8.58
N ASP A 8 -7.88 -9.74 -9.48
CA ASP A 8 -6.65 -8.93 -9.35
C ASP A 8 -6.68 -8.06 -8.07
N PHE A 9 -7.84 -7.48 -7.74
CA PHE A 9 -8.02 -6.71 -6.52
C PHE A 9 -7.82 -7.58 -5.26
N LEU A 10 -8.42 -8.78 -5.24
CA LEU A 10 -8.25 -9.71 -4.12
C LEU A 10 -6.81 -10.18 -3.97
N ILE A 11 -6.08 -10.39 -5.08
CA ILE A 11 -4.65 -10.72 -5.04
C ILE A 11 -3.86 -9.54 -4.45
N GLY A 12 -4.11 -8.31 -4.90
CA GLY A 12 -3.47 -7.11 -4.33
C GLY A 12 -3.73 -6.96 -2.84
N LEU A 13 -4.97 -7.20 -2.39
CA LEU A 13 -5.35 -7.17 -0.98
C LEU A 13 -4.66 -8.29 -0.19
N GLY A 14 -4.55 -9.50 -0.75
CA GLY A 14 -3.81 -10.60 -0.14
C GLY A 14 -2.33 -10.28 0.04
N ILE A 15 -1.69 -9.69 -0.97
CA ILE A 15 -0.28 -9.25 -0.89
C ILE A 15 -0.11 -8.18 0.18
N LEU A 16 -1.04 -7.23 0.30
CA LEU A 16 -1.01 -6.21 1.36
C LEU A 16 -0.99 -6.86 2.76
N PHE A 17 -1.87 -7.83 3.02
CA PHE A 17 -1.89 -8.54 4.30
C PHE A 17 -0.62 -9.36 4.56
N VAL A 18 -0.07 -10.01 3.54
CA VAL A 18 1.19 -10.76 3.67
C VAL A 18 2.33 -9.82 4.05
N LEU A 19 2.44 -8.66 3.38
CA LEU A 19 3.48 -7.68 3.67
C LEU A 19 3.31 -7.06 5.07
N GLU A 20 2.10 -6.63 5.43
CA GLU A 20 1.85 -6.12 6.79
C GLU A 20 2.19 -7.17 7.85
N GLY A 21 1.65 -8.39 7.72
CA GLY A 21 1.87 -9.47 8.66
C GLY A 21 3.35 -9.86 8.77
N LEU A 22 4.06 -9.91 7.65
CA LEU A 22 5.50 -10.19 7.63
C LEU A 22 6.29 -9.08 8.33
N MET A 23 5.94 -7.81 8.13
CA MET A 23 6.60 -6.70 8.81
C MET A 23 6.35 -6.73 10.31
N PHE A 24 5.13 -7.05 10.75
CA PHE A 24 4.81 -7.24 12.17
C PHE A 24 5.57 -8.43 12.78
N ALA A 25 5.72 -9.54 12.05
CA ALA A 25 6.40 -10.73 12.53
C ALA A 25 7.93 -10.58 12.53
N ALA A 26 8.51 -9.96 11.49
CA ALA A 26 9.95 -9.81 11.33
C ALA A 26 10.53 -8.68 12.21
N SER A 27 9.84 -7.54 12.32
CA SER A 27 10.32 -6.41 13.11
C SER A 27 9.16 -5.58 13.70
N PRO A 28 8.56 -6.04 14.82
CA PRO A 28 7.48 -5.30 15.47
C PRO A 28 7.96 -3.95 16.03
N GLU A 29 9.24 -3.83 16.38
CA GLU A 29 9.83 -2.55 16.82
C GLU A 29 9.80 -1.48 15.73
N TRP A 30 10.16 -1.86 14.50
CA TRP A 30 10.16 -0.93 13.37
C TRP A 30 8.76 -0.40 13.11
N MET A 31 7.75 -1.28 13.14
CA MET A 31 6.35 -0.89 12.96
C MET A 31 5.86 0.06 14.07
N ARG A 32 6.21 -0.20 15.34
CA ARG A 32 5.88 0.71 16.45
C ARG A 32 6.52 2.08 16.28
N ARG A 33 7.76 2.15 15.81
CA ARG A 33 8.43 3.43 15.53
C ARG A 33 7.73 4.18 14.40
N ALA A 34 7.42 3.51 13.30
CA ALA A 34 6.69 4.08 12.17
C ALA A 34 5.33 4.66 12.60
N MET A 35 4.57 3.92 13.42
CA MET A 35 3.29 4.41 13.97
C MET A 35 3.47 5.65 14.85
N LYS A 36 4.49 5.68 15.73
CA LYS A 36 4.79 6.87 16.55
C LYS A 36 5.13 8.08 15.69
N THR A 37 5.95 7.89 14.65
CA THR A 37 6.28 8.97 13.71
C THR A 37 5.04 9.47 12.97
N ALA A 38 4.14 8.57 12.56
CA ALA A 38 2.88 8.94 11.92
C ALA A 38 1.98 9.78 12.85
N MET A 39 1.91 9.45 14.14
CA MET A 39 1.15 10.22 15.13
C MET A 39 1.70 11.62 15.38
N THR A 40 3.01 11.82 15.24
CA THR A 40 3.66 13.12 15.41
C THR A 40 3.74 13.95 14.12
N THR A 41 3.42 13.34 12.98
CA THR A 41 3.45 13.99 11.68
C THR A 41 2.15 14.78 11.48
N PRO A 42 2.21 16.05 11.07
CA PRO A 42 1.00 16.84 10.87
C PRO A 42 0.15 16.30 9.69
N ASP A 43 -1.17 16.35 9.86
CA ASP A 43 -2.16 15.74 8.96
C ASP A 43 -2.01 16.11 7.48
N ASN A 44 -1.57 17.34 7.20
CA ASN A 44 -1.36 17.82 5.83
C ASN A 44 -0.25 17.03 5.12
N VAL A 45 0.85 16.73 5.82
CA VAL A 45 1.96 15.94 5.28
C VAL A 45 1.52 14.49 5.11
N LEU A 46 0.82 13.93 6.10
CA LEU A 46 0.32 12.56 6.03
C LEU A 46 -0.65 12.36 4.87
N ARG A 47 -1.55 13.34 4.63
CA ARG A 47 -2.46 13.35 3.47
C ARG A 47 -1.70 13.48 2.15
N ALA A 48 -0.72 14.38 2.06
CA ALA A 48 0.07 14.55 0.85
C ALA A 48 0.84 13.27 0.48
N VAL A 49 1.47 12.61 1.46
CA VAL A 49 2.17 11.34 1.28
C VAL A 49 1.19 10.23 0.90
N GLY A 50 0.03 10.14 1.56
CA GLY A 50 -0.99 9.14 1.26
C GLY A 50 -1.60 9.29 -0.14
N ILE A 51 -1.90 10.53 -0.55
CA ILE A 51 -2.38 10.80 -1.91
C ILE A 51 -1.28 10.52 -2.93
N GLY A 52 -0.04 10.94 -2.65
CA GLY A 52 1.10 10.68 -3.51
C GLY A 52 1.35 9.19 -3.73
N SER A 53 1.29 8.39 -2.67
CA SER A 53 1.47 6.94 -2.75
C SER A 53 0.30 6.25 -3.47
N ALA A 54 -0.94 6.68 -3.24
CA ALA A 54 -2.11 6.16 -3.94
C ALA A 54 -2.05 6.44 -5.45
N VAL A 55 -1.71 7.67 -5.85
CA VAL A 55 -1.57 8.04 -7.26
C VAL A 55 -0.41 7.29 -7.91
N ALA A 56 0.75 7.20 -7.24
CA ALA A 56 1.89 6.44 -7.74
C ALA A 56 1.55 4.96 -7.93
N GLY A 57 0.85 4.34 -6.97
CA GLY A 57 0.36 2.97 -7.06
C GLY A 57 -0.59 2.76 -8.24
N LEU A 58 -1.53 3.69 -8.45
CA LEU A 58 -2.46 3.64 -9.59
C LEU A 58 -1.71 3.74 -10.93
N VAL A 59 -0.75 4.65 -11.04
CA VAL A 59 0.09 4.80 -12.24
C VAL A 59 0.92 3.54 -12.49
N LEU A 60 1.54 2.95 -11.47
CA LEU A 60 2.27 1.69 -11.58
C LEU A 60 1.39 0.55 -12.08
N ILE A 61 0.21 0.38 -11.48
CA ILE A 61 -0.76 -0.63 -11.92
C ILE A 61 -1.16 -0.39 -13.37
N TRP A 62 -1.41 0.86 -13.76
CA TRP A 62 -1.79 1.21 -15.12
C TRP A 62 -0.68 0.92 -16.14
N VAL A 63 0.57 1.23 -15.81
CA VAL A 63 1.75 0.92 -16.64
C VAL A 63 1.94 -0.58 -16.80
N ILE A 64 1.86 -1.34 -15.70
CA ILE A 64 2.04 -2.80 -15.74
C ILE A 64 0.88 -3.48 -16.50
N ARG A 65 -0.34 -2.95 -16.36
CA ARG A 65 -1.55 -3.52 -16.95
C ARG A 65 -1.78 -3.10 -18.39
N ARG A 66 -1.15 -2.03 -18.89
CA ARG A 66 -1.09 -1.76 -20.33
C ARG A 66 0.04 -2.60 -20.93
N PRO A 67 -0.23 -3.77 -21.52
CA PRO A 67 0.70 -4.29 -22.51
C PRO A 67 0.72 -3.25 -23.64
N ILE A 68 1.92 -2.83 -24.02
CA ILE A 68 2.15 -2.07 -25.25
C ILE A 68 1.62 -2.88 -26.43
#